data_AF-A0A969ZQR6-F1
#
_entry.id   AF-A0A969ZQR6-F1
#
_cell.length_a   1.000
_cell.length_b   1.000
_cell.length_c   1.000
_cell.angle_alpha   90.00
_cell.angle_beta   90.00
_cell.angle_gamma   90.00
#
_symmetry.space_group_name_H-M   'P 1'
#
loop_
_entity.id
_entity.type
_entity.pdbx_description
1 polymer ?
#
loop_
_entity_poly.entity_id
_entity_poly.type
_entity_poly.pdbx_seq_one_letter_code
_entity_poly.pdbx_strand_id
1 'polypeptide(L)'
;MYSKMINKLVENRTKELTPKKGIFLALSLTLIFFLYFPFLVSYFSDGVEVIGRNNTWLESLRVISPFSFGPYIIGLATIVIVSRFNNVFLKLFFIGIYGLAIAVSLVAIMGMSKYTDLLIYAPDLIIILIILSVIMLNIRKRAKIE
;
A
#
# COMPACT_ATOMS: atom_id res chain seq x y z
N MET A 1 26.40 -19.49 -23.40
CA MET A 1 24.99 -19.07 -23.61
C MET A 1 24.32 -18.57 -22.33
N TYR A 2 24.41 -19.31 -21.22
CA TYR A 2 23.88 -18.93 -19.89
C TYR A 2 24.39 -17.58 -19.34
N SER A 3 25.71 -17.33 -19.42
CA SER A 3 26.32 -16.08 -18.96
C SER A 3 25.78 -14.82 -19.67
N LYS A 4 25.48 -14.91 -20.97
CA LYS A 4 24.89 -13.79 -21.73
C LYS A 4 23.44 -13.50 -21.31
N MET A 5 22.65 -14.53 -21.00
CA MET A 5 21.28 -14.37 -20.49
C MET A 5 21.26 -13.77 -19.08
N ILE A 6 22.14 -14.26 -18.18
CA ILE A 6 22.25 -13.73 -16.82
C ILE A 6 22.71 -12.27 -16.86
N ASN A 7 23.74 -11.94 -17.65
CA ASN A 7 24.20 -10.56 -17.77
C ASN A 7 23.12 -9.63 -18.34
N LYS A 8 22.32 -10.09 -19.32
CA LYS A 8 21.22 -9.30 -19.87
C LYS A 8 20.07 -9.11 -18.88
N LEU A 9 19.81 -10.10 -18.01
CA LEU A 9 18.85 -9.98 -16.91
C LEU A 9 19.36 -9.03 -15.82
N VAL A 10 20.64 -9.11 -15.46
CA VAL A 10 21.28 -8.22 -14.47
C VAL A 10 21.31 -6.78 -14.99
N GLU A 11 21.67 -6.58 -16.26
CA GLU A 11 21.72 -5.26 -16.90
C GLU A 11 20.34 -4.62 -17.05
N ASN A 12 19.30 -5.41 -17.35
CA ASN A 12 17.91 -4.91 -17.36
C ASN A 12 17.42 -4.55 -15.95
N ARG A 13 17.80 -5.31 -14.91
CA ARG A 13 17.45 -4.98 -13.51
C ARG A 13 18.17 -3.73 -13.01
N THR A 14 19.45 -3.53 -13.36
CA THR A 14 20.21 -2.34 -12.97
C THR A 14 19.76 -1.08 -13.72
N LYS A 15 19.27 -1.22 -14.96
CA LYS A 15 18.60 -0.11 -15.70
C LYS A 15 17.24 0.26 -15.12
N GLU A 16 16.48 -0.71 -14.58
CA GLU A 16 15.20 -0.42 -13.92
C GLU A 16 15.37 0.33 -12.60
N LEU A 17 16.39 -0.03 -11.80
CA LEU A 17 16.60 0.46 -10.44
C LEU A 17 17.67 1.57 -10.40
N THR A 18 17.31 2.78 -10.79
CA THR A 18 18.17 3.95 -10.57
C THR A 18 18.26 4.29 -9.07
N PRO A 19 19.36 4.90 -8.58
CA PRO A 19 19.51 5.24 -7.17
C PRO A 19 18.32 6.06 -6.63
N LYS A 20 17.76 6.96 -7.45
CA LYS A 20 16.54 7.72 -7.10
C LYS A 20 15.30 6.84 -6.91
N LYS A 21 15.12 5.79 -7.73
CA LYS A 21 14.02 4.82 -7.60
C LYS A 21 14.22 3.89 -6.41
N GLY A 22 15.46 3.49 -6.13
CA GLY A 22 15.82 2.70 -4.95
C GLY A 22 15.54 3.44 -3.65
N ILE A 23 15.94 4.71 -3.56
CA ILE A 23 15.65 5.59 -2.41
C ILE A 23 14.14 5.74 -2.21
N PHE A 24 13.38 6.01 -3.28
CA PHE A 24 11.92 6.11 -3.19
C PHE A 24 11.27 4.82 -2.67
N LEU A 25 11.73 3.67 -3.16
CA LEU A 25 11.22 2.36 -2.75
C LEU A 25 11.54 2.07 -1.28
N ALA A 26 12.77 2.36 -0.83
CA ALA A 26 13.17 2.24 0.56
C ALA A 26 12.33 3.15 1.47
N LEU A 27 12.18 4.42 1.11
CA LEU A 27 11.34 5.38 1.84
C LEU A 27 9.87 4.92 1.92
N SER A 28 9.32 4.39 0.82
CA SER A 28 7.95 3.88 0.81
C SER A 28 7.79 2.71 1.77
N LEU A 29 8.73 1.76 1.78
CA LEU A 29 8.69 0.62 2.71
C LEU A 29 8.88 1.06 4.17
N THR A 30 9.79 1.99 4.44
CA THR A 30 10.00 2.57 5.78
C THR A 30 8.73 3.27 6.26
N LEU A 31 8.07 4.07 5.41
CA LEU A 31 6.83 4.75 5.74
C LEU A 31 5.72 3.75 6.09
N ILE A 32 5.55 2.71 5.28
CA ILE A 32 4.57 1.63 5.52
C ILE A 32 4.85 0.93 6.84
N PHE A 33 6.12 0.61 7.10
CA PHE A 33 6.54 -0.01 8.35
C PHE A 33 6.21 0.89 9.54
N PHE A 34 6.57 2.17 9.53
CA PHE A 34 6.26 3.08 10.64
C PHE A 34 4.75 3.32 10.84
N LEU A 35 3.95 3.32 9.77
CA LEU A 35 2.49 3.46 9.85
C LEU A 35 1.82 2.27 10.52
N TYR A 36 2.27 1.04 10.25
CA TYR A 36 1.59 -0.18 10.70
C TYR A 36 2.29 -0.91 11.85
N PHE A 37 3.59 -0.71 12.06
CA PHE A 37 4.36 -1.42 13.10
C PHE A 37 3.89 -1.11 14.53
N PRO A 38 3.65 0.15 14.95
CA PRO A 38 3.14 0.45 16.29
C PRO A 38 1.78 -0.22 16.58
N PHE A 39 0.95 -0.37 15.54
CA PHE A 39 -0.36 -1.01 15.62
C PHE A 39 -0.26 -2.52 15.65
N LEU A 40 0.65 -3.10 14.86
CA LEU A 40 0.92 -4.53 14.90
C LEU A 40 1.43 -4.94 16.29
N VAL A 41 2.36 -4.17 16.86
CA VAL A 41 2.84 -4.37 18.24
C VAL A 41 1.69 -4.22 19.24
N SER A 42 0.86 -3.18 19.10
CA SER A 42 -0.28 -2.95 20.00
C SER A 42 -1.37 -4.01 19.89
N TYR A 43 -1.58 -4.61 18.70
CA TYR A 43 -2.54 -5.68 18.47
C TYR A 43 -2.06 -7.04 19.01
N PHE A 44 -0.75 -7.30 18.97
CA PHE A 44 -0.15 -8.55 19.47
C PHE A 44 0.28 -8.50 20.94
N SER A 45 0.47 -7.33 21.52
CA SER A 45 0.55 -7.19 22.98
C SER A 45 -0.87 -7.11 23.53
N ASP A 46 -1.25 -7.93 24.49
CA ASP A 46 -2.56 -7.97 25.18
C ASP A 46 -3.02 -6.65 25.86
N GLY A 47 -2.40 -5.50 25.55
CA GLY A 47 -2.60 -4.22 26.21
C GLY A 47 -3.81 -3.40 25.74
N VAL A 48 -4.48 -3.73 24.63
CA VAL A 48 -5.57 -2.86 24.12
C VAL A 48 -6.89 -3.03 24.91
N GLU A 49 -7.14 -4.19 25.52
CA GLU A 49 -8.30 -4.35 26.42
C GLU A 49 -8.18 -3.49 27.70
N VAL A 50 -6.95 -3.18 28.13
CA VAL A 50 -6.70 -2.39 29.36
C VAL A 50 -6.52 -0.90 29.07
N ILE A 51 -6.00 -0.52 27.90
CA ILE A 51 -5.72 0.90 27.58
C ILE A 51 -6.95 1.61 26.97
N GLY A 52 -7.90 0.85 26.38
CA GLY A 52 -9.09 1.42 25.73
C GLY A 52 -10.19 1.93 26.66
N ARG A 53 -10.15 1.60 27.97
CA ARG A 53 -11.28 1.90 28.87
C ARG A 53 -11.29 3.30 29.49
N ASN A 54 -10.16 4.03 29.48
CA ASN A 54 -10.04 5.29 30.23
C ASN A 54 -9.33 6.45 29.51
N ASN A 55 -8.90 6.28 28.25
CA ASN A 55 -8.02 7.27 27.61
C ASN A 55 -8.72 7.95 26.42
N THR A 56 -9.25 9.16 26.66
CA THR A 56 -9.87 10.05 25.65
C THR A 56 -8.98 10.34 24.43
N TRP A 57 -7.67 10.15 24.56
CA TRP A 57 -6.70 10.23 23.47
C TRP A 57 -6.86 9.12 22.42
N LEU A 58 -7.25 7.89 22.82
CA LEU A 58 -7.50 6.77 21.93
C LEU A 58 -8.86 6.87 21.21
N GLU A 59 -9.85 7.48 21.83
CA GLU A 59 -11.12 7.86 21.19
C GLU A 59 -10.89 8.87 20.04
N SER A 60 -9.93 9.78 20.21
CA SER A 60 -9.53 10.75 19.18
C SER A 60 -8.81 10.07 18.00
N LEU A 61 -8.00 9.04 18.28
CA LEU A 61 -7.38 8.17 17.27
C LEU A 61 -8.39 7.25 16.56
N ARG A 62 -9.63 7.15 17.04
CA ARG A 62 -10.71 6.42 16.37
C ARG A 62 -11.26 7.19 15.17
N VAL A 63 -11.24 8.54 15.23
CA VAL A 63 -11.67 9.45 14.15
C VAL A 63 -10.53 9.70 13.14
N ILE A 64 -9.29 9.75 13.61
CA ILE A 64 -8.07 9.81 12.77
C ILE A 64 -7.33 8.48 12.89
N SER A 65 -8.03 7.41 12.55
CA SER A 65 -7.45 6.08 12.62
C SER A 65 -6.43 5.90 11.48
N PRO A 66 -5.19 5.51 11.76
CA PRO A 66 -4.26 5.10 10.70
C PRO A 66 -4.76 3.87 9.94
N PHE A 67 -5.77 3.15 10.45
CA PHE A 67 -6.49 2.16 9.64
C PHE A 67 -7.35 2.81 8.56
N SER A 68 -7.80 4.05 8.72
CA SER A 68 -8.51 4.81 7.69
C SER A 68 -7.53 5.50 6.73
N PHE A 69 -6.48 6.15 7.24
CA PHE A 69 -5.55 6.93 6.39
C PHE A 69 -4.36 6.15 5.82
N GLY A 70 -3.90 5.11 6.52
CA GLY A 70 -2.80 4.24 6.11
C GLY A 70 -3.02 3.57 4.75
N PRO A 71 -4.22 3.02 4.46
CA PRO A 71 -4.55 2.47 3.16
C PRO A 71 -4.38 3.50 2.04
N TYR A 72 -4.79 4.75 2.23
CA TYR A 72 -4.65 5.77 1.18
C TYR A 72 -3.18 6.04 0.83
N ILE A 73 -2.31 6.12 1.84
CA ILE A 73 -0.87 6.35 1.65
C ILE A 73 -0.25 5.17 0.89
N ILE A 74 -0.59 3.94 1.28
CA ILE A 74 -0.17 2.71 0.60
C ILE A 74 -0.70 2.67 -0.83
N GLY A 75 -1.95 3.06 -1.04
CA GLY A 75 -2.61 3.12 -2.33
C GLY A 75 -1.93 4.10 -3.29
N LEU A 76 -1.60 5.31 -2.81
CA LEU A 76 -0.83 6.29 -3.58
C LEU A 76 0.58 5.78 -3.92
N ALA A 77 1.28 5.17 -2.96
CA ALA A 77 2.57 4.53 -3.22
C ALA A 77 2.45 3.43 -4.28
N THR A 78 1.39 2.62 -4.20
CA THR A 78 1.09 1.54 -5.17
C THR A 78 0.85 2.10 -6.56
N ILE A 79 0.09 3.19 -6.72
CA ILE A 79 -0.08 3.87 -8.01
C ILE A 79 1.29 4.25 -8.61
N VAL A 80 2.16 4.86 -7.81
CA VAL A 80 3.50 5.28 -8.27
C VAL A 80 4.35 4.07 -8.67
N ILE A 81 4.37 3.01 -7.86
CA ILE A 81 5.11 1.78 -8.16
C ILE A 81 4.61 1.12 -9.45
N VAL A 82 3.29 0.97 -9.59
CA VAL A 82 2.65 0.35 -10.77
C VAL A 82 2.89 1.17 -12.04
N SER A 83 2.92 2.50 -11.93
CA SER A 83 3.19 3.41 -13.03
C SER A 83 4.67 3.42 -13.45
N ARG A 84 5.60 3.37 -12.50
CA ARG A 84 7.03 3.70 -12.75
C ARG A 84 7.94 2.48 -12.95
N PHE A 85 7.55 1.32 -12.45
CA PHE A 85 8.34 0.09 -12.54
C PHE A 85 7.75 -0.84 -13.60
N ASN A 86 8.58 -1.61 -14.31
CA ASN A 86 8.11 -2.64 -15.24
C ASN A 86 8.14 -4.04 -14.62
N ASN A 87 8.81 -4.21 -13.48
CA ASN A 87 8.84 -5.44 -12.70
C ASN A 87 7.44 -5.84 -12.17
N VAL A 88 6.90 -6.94 -12.71
CA VAL A 88 5.57 -7.48 -12.35
C VAL A 88 5.50 -7.93 -10.89
N PHE A 89 6.54 -8.56 -10.35
CA PHE A 89 6.56 -9.02 -8.96
C PHE A 89 6.45 -7.86 -7.98
N LEU A 90 7.14 -6.74 -8.27
CA LEU A 90 7.07 -5.55 -7.44
C LEU A 90 5.67 -4.93 -7.47
N LYS A 91 5.01 -4.90 -8.63
CA LYS A 91 3.62 -4.43 -8.74
C LYS A 91 2.67 -5.29 -7.92
N LEU A 92 2.75 -6.61 -8.09
CA LEU A 92 1.91 -7.56 -7.35
C LEU A 92 2.13 -7.45 -5.85
N PHE A 93 3.38 -7.30 -5.41
CA PHE A 93 3.71 -7.12 -4.00
C PHE A 93 3.04 -5.87 -3.40
N PHE A 94 3.16 -4.71 -4.04
CA PHE A 94 2.53 -3.48 -3.55
C PHE A 94 1.00 -3.52 -3.64
N ILE A 95 0.43 -4.11 -4.70
CA ILE A 95 -1.02 -4.34 -4.79
C ILE A 95 -1.50 -5.26 -3.66
N GLY A 96 -0.74 -6.31 -3.34
CA GLY A 96 -1.04 -7.21 -2.23
C GLY A 96 -0.99 -6.50 -0.87
N ILE A 97 0.03 -5.67 -0.63
CA ILE A 97 0.12 -4.83 0.57
C ILE A 97 -1.07 -3.88 0.66
N TYR A 98 -1.46 -3.25 -0.45
CA TYR A 98 -2.63 -2.36 -0.48
C TYR A 98 -3.93 -3.11 -0.19
N GLY A 99 -4.13 -4.30 -0.77
CA GLY A 99 -5.29 -5.15 -0.48
C GLY A 99 -5.36 -5.55 0.99
N LEU A 100 -4.22 -5.92 1.59
CA LEU A 100 -4.13 -6.21 3.02
C LEU A 100 -4.44 -4.96 3.87
N ALA A 101 -3.92 -3.79 3.48
CA ALA A 101 -4.20 -2.54 4.18
C ALA A 101 -5.71 -2.21 4.18
N ILE A 102 -6.38 -2.39 3.06
CA ILE A 102 -7.84 -2.26 2.97
C ILE A 102 -8.52 -3.30 3.87
N ALA A 103 -8.12 -4.58 3.81
CA ALA A 103 -8.72 -5.62 4.65
C ALA A 103 -8.62 -5.30 6.15
N VAL A 104 -7.47 -4.80 6.60
CA VAL A 104 -7.27 -4.37 7.99
C VAL A 104 -8.08 -3.10 8.29
N SER A 105 -8.24 -2.18 7.32
CA SER A 105 -9.11 -1.01 7.46
C SER A 105 -10.58 -1.35 7.67
N LEU A 106 -11.04 -2.49 7.12
CA LEU A 106 -12.40 -2.98 7.31
C LEU A 106 -12.67 -3.43 8.76
N VAL A 107 -11.64 -3.76 9.54
CA VAL A 107 -11.79 -4.04 10.98
C VAL A 107 -12.34 -2.81 11.72
N ALA A 108 -12.02 -1.59 11.25
CA ALA A 108 -12.59 -0.37 11.81
C ALA A 108 -14.11 -0.24 11.55
N ILE A 109 -14.65 -0.90 10.52
CA ILE A 109 -16.10 -0.92 10.22
C ILE A 109 -16.89 -1.71 11.26
N MET A 110 -16.27 -2.70 11.92
CA MET A 110 -16.98 -3.51 12.94
C MET A 110 -17.52 -2.69 14.12
N GLY A 111 -17.04 -1.45 14.33
CA GLY A 111 -17.56 -0.53 15.33
C GLY A 111 -18.51 0.55 14.81
N MET A 112 -18.81 0.60 13.51
CA MET A 112 -19.60 1.67 12.90
C MET A 112 -21.10 1.36 12.91
N SER A 113 -21.91 2.32 13.35
CA SER A 113 -23.37 2.18 13.45
C SER A 113 -24.14 2.99 12.40
N LYS A 114 -23.48 3.91 11.68
CA LYS A 114 -24.13 4.79 10.69
C LYS A 114 -23.59 4.53 9.28
N TYR A 115 -24.49 4.54 8.30
CA TYR A 115 -24.13 4.42 6.87
C TYR A 115 -23.25 5.57 6.37
N THR A 116 -23.32 6.75 7.00
CA THR A 116 -22.45 7.89 6.68
C THR A 116 -20.98 7.59 6.95
N ASP A 117 -20.70 6.68 7.87
CA ASP A 117 -19.34 6.36 8.27
C ASP A 117 -18.62 5.55 7.17
N LEU A 118 -19.38 4.93 6.25
CA LEU A 118 -18.84 4.25 5.06
C LEU A 118 -18.21 5.22 4.04
N LEU A 119 -18.57 6.51 4.08
CA LEU A 119 -18.00 7.51 3.17
C LEU A 119 -16.48 7.67 3.34
N ILE A 120 -15.95 7.29 4.51
CA ILE A 120 -14.50 7.29 4.73
C ILE A 120 -13.80 6.28 3.80
N TYR A 121 -14.47 5.28 3.24
CA TYR A 121 -13.85 4.32 2.32
C TYR A 121 -13.98 4.72 0.83
N ALA A 122 -14.70 5.80 0.53
CA ALA A 122 -14.82 6.31 -0.84
C ALA A 122 -13.46 6.63 -1.52
N PRO A 123 -12.45 7.19 -0.82
CA PRO A 123 -11.13 7.39 -1.40
C PRO A 123 -10.46 6.09 -1.86
N ASP A 124 -10.64 4.97 -1.16
CA ASP A 124 -10.06 3.69 -1.59
C ASP A 124 -10.67 3.19 -2.90
N LEU A 125 -11.97 3.38 -3.10
CA LEU A 125 -12.62 3.06 -4.38
C LEU A 125 -12.01 3.87 -5.53
N ILE A 126 -11.74 5.15 -5.31
CA ILE A 126 -11.10 6.03 -6.30
C ILE A 126 -9.67 5.53 -6.60
N ILE A 127 -8.90 5.19 -5.57
CA ILE A 127 -7.53 4.69 -5.72
C ILE A 127 -7.51 3.38 -6.52
N ILE A 128 -8.42 2.44 -6.22
CA ILE A 128 -8.54 1.18 -6.96
C ILE A 128 -8.80 1.45 -8.45
N LEU A 129 -9.73 2.35 -8.77
CA LEU A 129 -10.03 2.73 -10.16
C LEU A 129 -8.80 3.31 -10.88
N ILE A 130 -8.01 4.14 -10.19
CA ILE A 130 -6.77 4.70 -10.73
C ILE A 130 -5.74 3.58 -11.00
N ILE A 131 -5.54 2.67 -10.05
CA ILE A 131 -4.60 1.54 -10.21
C ILE A 131 -4.99 0.70 -11.43
N LEU A 132 -6.27 0.34 -11.56
CA LEU A 132 -6.78 -0.41 -12.70
C LEU A 132 -6.56 0.34 -14.02
N SER A 133 -6.85 1.64 -14.05
CA SER A 133 -6.64 2.48 -15.23
C SER A 133 -5.16 2.52 -15.65
N VAL A 134 -4.24 2.67 -14.69
CA VAL A 134 -2.79 2.64 -14.96
C VAL A 134 -2.34 1.28 -15.48
N ILE A 135 -2.86 0.19 -14.92
CA ILE A 135 -2.56 -1.17 -15.41
C ILE A 135 -3.04 -1.34 -16.85
N MET A 136 -4.29 -0.98 -17.15
CA MET A 136 -4.84 -1.08 -18.51
C MET A 136 -4.04 -0.23 -19.51
N LEU A 137 -3.65 0.99 -19.14
CA LEU A 137 -2.81 1.84 -19.99
C LEU A 137 -1.43 1.23 -20.25
N ASN A 138 -0.82 0.61 -19.24
CA ASN A 138 0.47 -0.06 -19.38
C ASN A 138 0.39 -1.30 -20.28
N ILE A 139 -0.69 -2.08 -20.19
CA ILE A 139 -0.94 -3.23 -21.07
C ILE A 139 -1.13 -2.74 -22.51
N ARG A 140 -1.99 -1.74 -22.73
CA ARG A 140 -2.26 -1.18 -24.06
C ARG A 140 -1.03 -0.59 -24.73
N LYS A 141 -0.13 0.04 -23.95
CA LYS A 141 1.16 0.54 -24.46
C LYS A 141 2.07 -0.59 -24.93
N ARG A 142 2.15 -1.70 -24.18
CA ARG A 142 2.96 -2.86 -24.58
C ARG A 142 2.41 -3.52 -25.86
N ALA A 143 1.09 -3.70 -25.94
CA ALA A 143 0.42 -4.28 -27.12
C ALA A 143 0.49 -3.42 -28.39
N LYS A 144 0.88 -2.14 -28.30
CA LYS A 144 1.12 -1.26 -29.47
C LYS A 144 2.57 -1.22 -29.94
N ILE A 145 3.50 -1.72 -29.11
CA ILE A 145 4.94 -1.70 -29.37
C ILE A 145 5.43 -3.07 -29.91
N GLU A 146 4.63 -4.12 -29.71
CA GLU A 146 4.75 -5.44 -30.34
C GLU A 146 3.96 -5.50 -31.65
#